data_AF-B7JAN9-F1
#
_entry.id   AF-B7JAN9-F1
#
_cell.length_a   1.000
_cell.length_b   1.000
_cell.length_c   1.000
_cell.angle_alpha   90.00
_cell.angle_beta   90.00
_cell.angle_gamma   90.00
#
_symmetry.space_group_name_H-M   'P 1'
#
loop_
_entity.id
_entity.type
_entity.pdbx_description
1 polymer ?
#
loop_
_entity_poly.entity_id
_entity_poly.type
_entity_poly.pdbx_seq_one_letter_code
_entity_poly.pdbx_strand_id
1 'polypeptide(L)'
;MKLTSRHFAITLLAGTIGLISSTAAWAYEGQQYAQEARISPDKAETIAMNASRPCGFRLSKGFFHPLQAKTIAKQTCPPNTAKVTGMKLEKAPGGSGLRYVVDVSREDLMYTISIDAKTEKLLEMVILPGGSKP
;
A
#
# COMPACT_ATOMS: atom_id res chain seq x y z
N MET A 1 -29.56 -58.76 -40.77
CA MET A 1 -28.73 -57.96 -41.70
C MET A 1 -28.41 -56.62 -41.03
N LYS A 2 -27.14 -56.19 -41.12
CA LYS A 2 -26.60 -54.86 -40.78
C LYS A 2 -27.37 -53.76 -41.55
N LEU A 3 -27.37 -52.45 -41.28
CA LEU A 3 -26.45 -51.55 -40.59
C LEU A 3 -27.13 -50.16 -40.50
N THR A 4 -26.96 -49.43 -39.38
CA THR A 4 -26.81 -47.95 -39.25
C THR A 4 -27.98 -47.03 -39.69
N SER A 5 -28.18 -45.83 -39.13
CA SER A 5 -27.23 -44.87 -38.57
C SER A 5 -27.90 -43.92 -37.58
N ARG A 6 -27.07 -43.38 -36.69
CA ARG A 6 -27.35 -42.50 -35.56
C ARG A 6 -27.73 -41.09 -36.03
N HIS A 7 -28.83 -40.54 -35.53
CA HIS A 7 -28.95 -39.09 -35.38
C HIS A 7 -28.60 -38.74 -33.94
N PHE A 8 -27.42 -38.16 -33.80
CA PHE A 8 -26.82 -37.75 -32.54
C PHE A 8 -27.63 -36.64 -31.88
N ALA A 9 -27.63 -36.74 -30.55
CA ALA A 9 -28.36 -35.92 -29.62
C ALA A 9 -27.98 -34.44 -29.69
N ILE A 10 -29.01 -33.65 -29.44
CA ILE A 10 -29.01 -32.25 -29.01
C ILE A 10 -27.95 -32.03 -27.92
N THR A 11 -27.06 -31.06 -28.12
CA THR A 11 -26.44 -30.28 -27.03
C THR A 11 -25.84 -29.00 -27.61
N LEU A 12 -26.64 -27.94 -27.61
CA LEU A 12 -26.23 -26.59 -27.97
C LEU A 12 -25.72 -25.92 -26.70
N LEU A 13 -24.44 -26.16 -26.36
CA LEU A 13 -23.76 -25.48 -25.26
C LEU A 13 -23.12 -24.20 -25.82
N ALA A 14 -23.89 -23.12 -25.88
CA ALA A 14 -23.36 -21.79 -26.17
C ALA A 14 -22.56 -21.30 -24.95
N GLY A 15 -21.27 -21.65 -24.92
CA GLY A 15 -20.31 -21.13 -23.95
C GLY A 15 -20.07 -19.64 -24.20
N THR A 16 -20.68 -18.80 -23.39
CA THR A 16 -20.33 -17.38 -23.31
C THR A 16 -18.96 -17.25 -22.67
N ILE A 17 -17.94 -17.00 -23.50
CA ILE A 17 -16.61 -16.60 -23.05
C ILE A 17 -16.77 -15.21 -22.40
N GLY A 18 -16.82 -15.18 -21.08
CA GLY A 18 -16.78 -13.94 -20.31
C GLY A 18 -15.44 -13.26 -20.56
N LEU A 19 -15.44 -12.10 -21.20
CA LEU A 19 -14.32 -11.18 -21.14
C LEU A 19 -14.19 -10.71 -19.69
N ILE A 20 -13.28 -11.34 -18.96
CA ILE A 20 -12.81 -10.83 -17.68
C ILE A 20 -12.02 -9.58 -18.01
N SER A 21 -12.62 -8.40 -17.82
CA SER A 21 -11.91 -7.14 -17.85
C SER A 21 -10.83 -7.19 -16.77
N SER A 22 -9.57 -7.38 -17.18
CA SER A 22 -8.43 -7.20 -16.31
C SER A 22 -8.39 -5.72 -15.96
N THR A 23 -9.02 -5.35 -14.84
CA THR A 23 -8.80 -4.05 -14.23
C THR A 23 -7.31 -4.02 -13.92
N ALA A 24 -6.56 -3.18 -14.64
CA ALA A 24 -5.20 -2.87 -14.27
C ALA A 24 -5.25 -2.26 -12.87
N ALA A 25 -5.00 -3.10 -11.85
CA ALA A 25 -4.67 -2.61 -10.54
C ALA A 25 -3.47 -1.67 -10.74
N TRP A 26 -3.58 -0.45 -10.23
CA TRP A 26 -2.58 0.58 -10.42
C TRP A 26 -1.28 0.10 -9.76
N ALA A 27 -0.35 -0.37 -10.60
CA ALA A 27 0.95 -0.81 -10.17
C ALA A 27 1.73 0.43 -9.69
N TYR A 28 2.09 0.46 -8.41
CA TYR A 28 2.96 1.51 -7.89
C TYR A 28 4.40 1.27 -8.36
N GLU A 29 5.17 2.34 -8.49
CA GLU A 29 6.57 2.25 -8.92
C GLU A 29 7.35 1.33 -7.97
N GLY A 30 8.12 0.40 -8.51
CA GLY A 30 8.90 -0.52 -7.69
C GLY A 30 8.22 -1.82 -7.30
N GLN A 31 7.00 -2.07 -7.80
CA GLN A 31 6.26 -3.31 -7.51
C GLN A 31 7.05 -4.60 -7.82
N GLN A 32 8.02 -4.58 -8.76
CA GLN A 32 8.91 -5.72 -8.99
C GLN A 32 9.68 -6.19 -7.74
N TYR A 33 9.87 -5.31 -6.75
CA TYR A 33 10.53 -5.64 -5.48
C TYR A 33 9.57 -6.11 -4.39
N ALA A 34 8.26 -6.20 -4.66
CA ALA A 34 7.25 -6.55 -3.66
C ALA A 34 7.51 -7.93 -3.03
N GLN A 35 8.07 -8.88 -3.79
CA GLN A 35 8.44 -10.21 -3.30
C GLN A 35 9.57 -10.18 -2.26
N GLU A 36 10.39 -9.13 -2.26
CA GLU A 36 11.47 -8.93 -1.28
C GLU A 36 10.96 -8.21 -0.02
N ALA A 37 9.80 -7.54 -0.08
CA ALA A 37 9.21 -6.84 1.03
C ALA A 37 8.54 -7.83 2.00
N ARG A 38 8.66 -7.59 3.31
CA ARG A 38 7.93 -8.34 4.33
C ARG A 38 6.59 -7.72 4.68
N ILE A 39 6.39 -6.44 4.34
CA ILE A 39 5.12 -5.75 4.58
C ILE A 39 4.41 -5.39 3.29
N SER A 40 3.08 -5.45 3.33
CA SER A 40 2.23 -5.07 2.22
C SER A 40 2.20 -3.56 2.00
N PRO A 41 1.80 -3.10 0.81
CA PRO A 41 1.59 -1.68 0.53
C PRO A 41 0.56 -1.03 1.47
N ASP A 42 -0.56 -1.70 1.75
CA ASP A 42 -1.61 -1.19 2.66
C ASP A 42 -1.08 -0.94 4.08
N LYS A 43 -0.16 -1.80 4.53
CA LYS A 43 0.52 -1.66 5.81
C LYS A 43 1.45 -0.45 5.80
N ALA A 44 2.17 -0.22 4.70
CA ALA A 44 3.01 0.96 4.53
C ALA A 44 2.19 2.26 4.51
N GLU A 45 1.05 2.30 3.79
CA GLU A 45 0.10 3.41 3.82
C GLU A 45 -0.39 3.70 5.24
N THR A 46 -0.78 2.66 5.99
CA THR A 46 -1.21 2.82 7.38
C THR A 46 -0.12 3.42 8.27
N ILE A 47 1.13 2.97 8.12
CA ILE A 47 2.27 3.52 8.86
C ILE A 47 2.50 4.99 8.47
N ALA A 48 2.47 5.31 7.18
CA ALA A 48 2.69 6.65 6.67
C ALA A 48 1.61 7.63 7.17
N MET A 49 0.34 7.24 7.08
CA MET A 49 -0.77 8.01 7.63
C MET A 49 -0.60 8.22 9.14
N ASN A 50 -0.23 7.18 9.89
CA ASN A 50 -0.03 7.32 11.34
C ASN A 50 1.15 8.25 11.68
N ALA A 51 2.21 8.21 10.88
CA ALA A 51 3.38 9.05 11.05
C ALA A 51 3.09 10.53 10.74
N SER A 52 2.17 10.82 9.81
CA SER A 52 1.77 12.18 9.45
C SER A 52 0.76 12.83 10.44
N ARG A 53 0.49 12.20 11.60
CA ARG A 53 -0.50 12.72 12.57
C ARG A 53 0.05 13.94 13.34
N PRO A 54 -0.77 14.96 13.60
CA PRO A 54 -0.34 16.22 14.26
C PRO A 54 -0.08 16.10 15.78
N CYS A 55 -0.22 14.92 16.37
CA CYS A 55 -0.13 14.73 17.81
C CYS A 55 1.00 13.75 18.18
N GLY A 56 2.00 14.26 18.89
CA GLY A 56 2.89 13.50 19.77
C GLY A 56 3.68 12.34 19.15
N PHE A 57 3.96 12.34 17.85
CA PHE A 57 4.74 11.27 17.24
C PHE A 57 6.24 11.47 17.50
N ARG A 58 6.73 10.92 18.61
CA ARG A 58 8.17 10.71 18.82
C ARG A 58 8.50 9.29 18.38
N LEU A 59 9.15 9.17 17.22
CA LEU A 59 9.80 7.92 16.78
C LEU A 59 11.06 7.67 17.61
N SER A 60 10.89 7.41 18.90
CA SER A 60 12.00 6.86 19.67
C SER A 60 12.29 5.45 19.15
N LYS A 61 13.52 5.25 18.68
CA LYS A 61 14.05 3.98 18.16
C LYS A 61 13.59 2.80 19.02
N GLY A 62 12.88 1.86 18.38
CA GLY A 62 12.61 0.54 18.93
C GLY A 62 11.20 0.39 19.49
N PHE A 63 10.48 -0.59 18.93
CA PHE A 63 9.22 -1.15 19.42
C PHE A 63 7.99 -0.24 19.37
N PHE A 64 7.22 -0.44 18.30
CA PHE A 64 5.81 -0.10 18.25
C PHE A 64 5.03 -1.34 18.74
N HIS A 65 4.31 -1.23 19.86
CA HIS A 65 3.24 -2.18 20.16
C HIS A 65 1.94 -1.58 19.59
N PRO A 66 1.46 -2.05 18.41
CA PRO A 66 0.40 -1.37 17.64
C PRO A 66 -0.92 -1.20 18.39
N LEU A 67 -1.15 -2.02 19.43
CA LEU A 67 -2.37 -1.99 20.23
C LEU A 67 -2.37 -0.91 21.32
N GLN A 68 -1.19 -0.47 21.81
CA GLN A 68 -1.11 0.54 22.87
C GLN A 68 -1.09 1.97 22.30
N ALA A 69 -0.45 2.18 21.14
CA ALA A 69 -0.41 3.48 20.47
C ALA A 69 -1.79 3.95 19.97
N LYS A 70 -2.65 3.00 19.55
CA LYS A 70 -3.99 3.30 19.02
C LYS A 70 -4.92 3.92 20.06
N THR A 71 -4.82 3.50 21.33
CA THR A 71 -5.68 3.99 22.42
C THR A 71 -5.29 5.40 22.84
N ILE A 72 -3.98 5.66 23.01
CA ILE A 72 -3.45 6.96 23.43
C ILE A 72 -3.66 8.02 22.33
N ALA A 73 -3.43 7.66 21.06
CA ALA A 73 -3.61 8.58 19.93
C ALA A 73 -5.10 8.87 19.63
N LYS A 74 -6.02 7.94 19.86
CA LYS A 74 -7.46 8.19 19.61
C LYS A 74 -8.09 9.15 20.61
N GLN A 75 -7.60 9.18 21.85
CA GLN A 75 -8.20 9.98 22.92
C GLN A 75 -7.80 11.46 22.88
N THR A 76 -6.68 11.80 22.25
CA THR A 76 -6.07 13.15 22.37
C THR A 76 -5.86 13.84 21.02
N CYS A 77 -6.06 13.14 19.90
CA CYS A 77 -5.74 13.66 18.58
C CYS A 77 -6.98 13.87 17.71
N PRO A 78 -7.02 14.93 16.90
CA PRO A 78 -8.01 15.04 15.85
C PRO A 78 -7.94 13.84 14.86
N PRO A 79 -9.04 13.55 14.15
CA PRO A 79 -9.04 12.55 13.09
C PRO A 79 -7.94 12.85 12.07
N ASN A 80 -7.31 11.81 11.54
CA ASN A 80 -6.28 12.00 10.52
C ASN A 80 -6.96 12.34 9.19
N THR A 81 -6.80 13.56 8.73
CA THR A 81 -7.30 14.05 7.43
C THR A 81 -6.30 13.82 6.31
N ALA A 82 -5.19 13.14 6.59
CA ALA A 82 -4.15 12.88 5.62
C ALA A 82 -4.62 11.96 4.48
N LYS A 83 -4.09 12.19 3.29
CA LYS A 83 -4.37 11.43 2.08
C LYS A 83 -3.07 10.96 1.46
N VAL A 84 -2.96 9.66 1.15
CA VAL A 84 -1.86 9.16 0.32
C VAL A 84 -2.01 9.69 -1.10
N THR A 85 -0.94 10.30 -1.60
CA THR A 85 -0.86 10.92 -2.92
C THR A 85 0.11 10.19 -3.84
N GLY A 86 1.03 9.42 -3.28
CA GLY A 86 2.00 8.63 -4.02
C GLY A 86 2.61 7.55 -3.13
N MET A 87 3.07 6.47 -3.76
CA MET A 87 3.81 5.41 -3.10
C MET A 87 4.77 4.78 -4.08
N LYS A 88 5.98 4.46 -3.60
CA LYS A 88 7.01 3.75 -4.34
C LYS A 88 7.68 2.71 -3.45
N LEU A 89 8.19 1.63 -4.03
CA LEU A 89 9.05 0.66 -3.35
C LEU A 89 10.43 0.67 -4.00
N GLU A 90 11.48 1.02 -3.27
CA GLU A 90 12.79 1.24 -3.87
C GLU A 90 13.92 0.57 -3.09
N LYS A 91 15.00 0.26 -3.81
CA LYS A 91 16.28 -0.14 -3.22
C LYS A 91 17.09 1.12 -2.96
N ALA A 92 17.39 1.36 -1.69
CA ALA A 92 18.16 2.52 -1.25
C ALA A 92 19.04 2.12 -0.05
N PRO A 93 20.22 2.75 0.12
CA PRO A 93 21.08 2.50 1.27
C PRO A 93 20.38 2.90 2.58
N GLY A 94 20.67 2.16 3.65
CA GLY A 94 20.04 2.34 4.97
C GLY A 94 18.99 1.26 5.28
N GLY A 95 18.73 1.03 6.57
CA GLY A 95 17.83 -0.04 7.02
C GLY A 95 18.23 -1.40 6.46
N SER A 96 17.28 -2.11 5.85
CA SER A 96 17.44 -3.40 5.19
C SER A 96 17.79 -3.31 3.70
N GLY A 97 18.03 -2.11 3.16
CA GLY A 97 18.29 -1.89 1.73
C GLY A 97 17.04 -1.86 0.83
N LEU A 98 15.84 -1.89 1.43
CA LEU A 98 14.55 -1.86 0.71
C LEU A 98 13.55 -1.03 1.51
N ARG A 99 12.93 -0.03 0.90
CA ARG A 99 12.00 0.88 1.59
C ARG A 99 10.80 1.26 0.74
N TYR A 100 9.66 1.41 1.38
CA TYR A 100 8.55 2.16 0.83
C TYR A 100 8.81 3.64 1.03
N VAL A 101 8.52 4.45 0.01
CA VAL A 101 8.47 5.91 0.09
C VAL A 101 7.03 6.30 -0.18
N VAL A 102 6.38 6.92 0.80
CA VAL A 102 4.96 7.26 0.73
C VAL A 102 4.81 8.77 0.85
N ASP A 103 4.15 9.36 -0.13
CA ASP A 103 3.82 10.77 -0.16
C ASP A 103 2.41 10.99 0.40
N VAL A 104 2.31 11.77 1.45
CA VAL A 104 1.08 12.01 2.21
C VAL A 104 0.81 13.51 2.25
N SER A 105 -0.35 13.92 1.75
CA SER A 105 -0.84 15.29 1.87
C SER A 105 -1.72 15.43 3.09
N ARG A 106 -1.53 16.48 3.89
CA ARG A 106 -2.41 16.83 5.00
C ARG A 106 -2.45 18.34 5.14
N GLU A 107 -3.64 18.94 5.09
CA GLU A 107 -3.81 20.40 5.13
C GLU A 107 -2.88 21.04 4.07
N ASP A 108 -2.11 22.05 4.46
CA ASP A 108 -1.10 22.70 3.63
C ASP A 108 0.30 22.12 3.87
N LEU A 109 0.42 20.81 4.07
CA LEU A 109 1.70 20.11 4.23
C LEU A 109 1.78 18.86 3.35
N MET A 110 2.97 18.62 2.83
CA MET A 110 3.36 17.38 2.14
C MET A 110 4.40 16.65 2.99
N TYR A 111 4.13 15.37 3.24
CA TYR A 111 5.02 14.48 3.95
C TYR A 111 5.57 13.43 2.99
N THR A 112 6.88 13.27 2.92
CA THR A 112 7.51 12.11 2.25
C THR A 112 8.10 11.22 3.33
N ILE A 113 7.55 10.01 3.45
CA ILE A 113 7.81 9.11 4.56
C ILE A 113 8.47 7.84 4.03
N SER A 114 9.70 7.58 4.48
CA SER A 114 10.45 6.37 4.14
C SER A 114 10.30 5.31 5.23
N ILE A 115 9.81 4.13 4.86
CA ILE A 115 9.55 2.99 5.75
C ILE A 115 10.35 1.79 5.28
N ASP A 116 11.13 1.19 6.18
CA ASP A 116 11.83 -0.05 5.88
C ASP A 116 10.85 -1.18 5.56
N ALA A 117 10.96 -1.73 4.34
CA ALA A 117 9.99 -2.69 3.82
C ALA A 117 10.11 -4.08 4.44
N LYS A 118 11.14 -4.34 5.26
CA LYS A 118 11.36 -5.62 5.94
C LYS A 118 11.14 -5.55 7.46
N THR A 119 11.34 -4.37 8.06
CA THR A 119 11.35 -4.20 9.52
C THR A 119 10.29 -3.24 10.05
N GLU A 120 9.49 -2.61 9.18
CA GLU A 120 8.47 -1.60 9.55
C GLU A 120 9.02 -0.32 10.17
N LYS A 121 10.35 -0.18 10.25
CA LYS A 121 10.99 0.96 10.90
C LYS A 121 10.84 2.21 10.04
N LEU A 122 10.44 3.32 10.65
CA LEU A 122 10.55 4.62 9.97
C LEU A 122 12.02 4.99 9.82
N LEU A 123 12.43 5.20 8.58
CA LEU A 123 13.80 5.55 8.22
C LEU A 123 13.96 7.07 8.14
N GLU A 124 13.02 7.74 7.51
CA GLU A 124 13.06 9.19 7.26
C GLU A 124 11.64 9.75 7.14
N MET A 125 11.50 11.02 7.53
CA MET A 125 10.29 11.81 7.32
C MET A 125 10.71 13.22 6.91
N VAL A 126 10.34 13.62 5.71
CA VAL A 126 10.53 14.98 5.18
C VAL A 126 9.17 15.67 5.17
N ILE A 127 9.12 16.92 5.62
CA ILE A 127 7.90 17.73 5.68
C ILE A 127 8.14 19.02 4.87
N LEU A 128 7.27 19.28 3.90
CA LEU A 128 7.31 20.45 3.04
C LEU A 128 5.96 21.20 3.10
N PRO A 129 5.94 22.52 2.86
CA PRO A 129 4.68 23.26 2.68
C PRO A 129 3.88 22.74 1.47
N GLY A 130 2.57 22.71 1.62
CA GLY A 130 1.61 22.29 0.60
C GLY A 130 1.59 23.27 -0.56
N GLY A 131 1.70 22.76 -1.78
CA GLY A 131 1.86 23.57 -3.00
C GLY A 131 3.22 23.40 -3.68
N SER A 132 4.23 22.89 -2.97
CA SER A 132 5.44 22.35 -3.61
C SER A 132 5.18 20.90 -4.02
N LYS A 133 4.62 20.70 -5.21
CA LYS A 133 4.74 19.40 -5.89
C LYS A 133 6.24 19.22 -6.22
N PRO A 134 6.86 18.07 -5.97
CA PRO A 134 8.15 17.77 -6.59
C PRO A 134 8.03 17.72 -8.13
#